data_AF-A0A9D9SIX2-F1
#
_entry.id   AF-A0A9D9SIX2-F1
#
_cell.length_a   1.000
_cell.length_b   1.000
_cell.length_c   1.000
_cell.angle_alpha   90.00
_cell.angle_beta   90.00
_cell.angle_gamma   90.00
#
_symmetry.space_group_name_H-M   'P 1'
#
loop_
_entity.id
_entity.type
_entity.pdbx_description
1 polymer ?
#
loop_
_entity_poly.entity_id
_entity_poly.type
_entity_poly.pdbx_seq_one_letter_code
_entity_poly.pdbx_strand_id
1 'polypeptide(L)'
;HHGHDDHGHEKPHESPWVVTVPLVLLAIPSVVIGFMTIQPMLYGEFFKDVIFIDAVKHPAMKELAESFHGPVAMALHGLSTAPFWLALAGVVTAWYMYFVNPKVPAFFARALRPLIVVMENKYFMDWINENILAKGARGLGSGLWKVGDRAIIDGFFVNGSWKVVGLVSGVVRWFQSGYLYHYALVMILGVFVLMTYFVWLA
;
A
#
# COMPACT_ATOMS: atom_id res chain seq x y z
N HIS A 1 -0.23 -8.13 -51.61
CA HIS A 1 -1.36 -7.23 -51.33
C HIS A 1 -1.81 -7.47 -49.89
N HIS A 2 -2.34 -6.43 -49.23
CA HIS A 2 -2.60 -6.27 -47.78
C HIS A 2 -1.32 -5.95 -46.99
N GLY A 3 -1.08 -4.75 -46.47
CA GLY A 3 -1.90 -3.56 -46.27
C GLY A 3 -1.25 -2.87 -45.07
N HIS A 4 -0.29 -1.98 -45.32
CA HIS A 4 0.35 -1.21 -44.26
C HIS A 4 -0.68 -0.21 -43.74
N ASP A 5 -1.21 -0.46 -42.55
CA ASP A 5 -1.95 0.54 -41.78
C ASP A 5 -0.96 1.62 -41.35
N ASP A 6 -0.85 2.63 -42.21
CA ASP A 6 -0.19 3.89 -41.95
C ASP A 6 -1.04 4.63 -40.91
N HIS A 7 -0.80 4.35 -39.62
CA HIS A 7 -1.31 5.18 -38.53
C HIS A 7 -0.57 6.52 -38.54
N GLY A 8 -0.90 7.35 -39.54
CA GLY A 8 -0.48 8.74 -39.58
C GLY A 8 -0.93 9.42 -38.30
N HIS A 9 0.03 9.86 -37.50
CA HIS A 9 -0.24 10.71 -36.35
C HIS A 9 -1.05 11.91 -36.83
N GLU A 10 -2.32 11.98 -36.43
CA GLU A 10 -3.16 13.14 -36.67
C GLU A 10 -2.45 14.41 -36.19
N LYS A 11 -2.65 15.51 -36.91
CA LYS A 11 -2.04 16.80 -36.57
C LYS A 11 -2.34 17.11 -35.09
N PRO A 12 -1.34 17.52 -34.29
CA PRO A 12 -1.58 17.91 -32.90
C PRO A 12 -2.64 19.01 -32.88
N HIS A 13 -3.82 18.68 -32.36
CA HIS A 13 -4.86 19.67 -32.12
C HIS A 13 -4.70 20.18 -30.68
N GLU A 14 -5.07 21.43 -30.45
CA GLU A 14 -5.17 21.94 -29.09
C GLU A 14 -6.15 21.10 -28.29
N SER A 15 -5.91 20.96 -26.99
CA SER A 15 -6.83 20.23 -26.15
C SER A 15 -8.18 20.96 -26.13
N PRO A 16 -9.32 20.24 -26.14
CA PRO A 16 -10.64 20.85 -26.11
C PRO A 16 -10.76 21.82 -24.92
N TRP A 17 -11.64 22.82 -25.05
CA TRP A 17 -11.90 23.82 -24.00
C TRP A 17 -12.26 23.20 -22.63
N VAL A 18 -12.79 21.98 -22.63
CA VAL A 18 -13.09 21.20 -21.42
C VAL A 18 -11.83 20.85 -20.60
N VAL A 19 -10.65 20.84 -21.22
CA VAL A 19 -9.35 20.56 -20.56
C VAL A 19 -8.59 21.83 -20.25
N THR A 20 -8.52 22.78 -21.19
CA THR A 20 -7.76 24.03 -21.02
C THR A 20 -8.35 24.92 -19.93
N VAL A 21 -9.69 25.02 -19.85
CA VAL A 21 -10.36 25.88 -18.87
C VAL A 21 -10.08 25.42 -17.44
N PRO A 22 -10.25 24.14 -17.04
CA PRO A 22 -9.86 23.69 -15.71
C PRO A 22 -8.38 23.91 -15.39
N LEU A 23 -7.46 23.67 -16.34
CA LEU A 23 -6.03 23.87 -16.09
C LEU A 23 -5.70 25.34 -15.80
N VAL A 24 -6.25 26.28 -16.58
CA VAL A 24 -6.08 27.71 -16.33
C VAL A 24 -6.75 28.13 -15.01
N LEU A 25 -7.95 27.61 -14.75
CA LEU A 25 -8.70 27.90 -13.53
C LEU A 25 -8.02 27.34 -12.28
N LEU A 26 -7.19 26.30 -12.39
CA LEU A 26 -6.34 25.82 -11.29
C LEU A 26 -5.07 26.66 -11.13
N ALA A 27 -4.47 27.14 -12.22
CA ALA A 27 -3.24 27.93 -12.17
C ALA A 27 -3.42 29.29 -11.46
N ILE A 28 -4.53 29.99 -11.73
CA ILE A 28 -4.84 31.29 -11.12
C ILE A 28 -4.87 31.21 -9.57
N PRO A 29 -5.69 30.37 -8.94
CA PRO A 29 -5.74 30.24 -7.49
C PRO A 29 -4.44 29.70 -6.92
N SER A 30 -3.67 28.86 -7.61
CA SER A 30 -2.34 28.44 -7.13
C SER A 30 -1.40 29.63 -6.94
N VAL A 31 -1.39 30.58 -7.88
CA VAL A 31 -0.58 31.81 -7.77
C VAL A 31 -1.12 32.73 -6.68
N VAL A 32 -2.44 32.94 -6.62
CA VAL A 32 -3.08 33.82 -5.62
C VAL A 32 -2.88 33.30 -4.21
N ILE A 33 -3.14 32.02 -3.96
CA ILE A 33 -2.96 31.40 -2.64
C ILE A 33 -1.48 31.47 -2.27
N GLY A 34 -0.57 31.05 -3.16
CA GLY A 34 0.87 31.14 -2.89
C GLY A 34 1.32 32.55 -2.49
N PHE A 35 0.83 33.57 -3.18
CA PHE A 35 1.12 34.98 -2.87
C PHE A 35 0.56 35.42 -1.50
N MET A 36 -0.68 35.05 -1.19
CA MET A 36 -1.34 35.46 0.06
C MET A 36 -0.83 34.67 1.28
N THR A 37 -0.48 33.39 1.11
CA THR A 37 -0.18 32.50 2.25
C THR A 37 1.29 32.42 2.59
N ILE A 38 2.22 32.82 1.72
CA ILE A 38 3.66 32.64 1.96
C ILE A 38 4.13 33.29 3.26
N GLN A 39 3.68 34.49 3.58
CA GLN A 39 4.05 35.19 4.81
C GLN A 39 3.43 34.56 6.07
N PRO A 40 2.09 34.36 6.17
CA PRO A 40 1.51 33.74 7.36
C PRO A 40 1.93 32.27 7.54
N MET A 41 2.31 31.58 6.47
CA MET A 41 2.81 30.21 6.52
C MET A 41 4.25 30.13 7.05
N LEU A 42 5.15 31.01 6.61
CA LEU A 42 6.56 30.98 7.00
C LEU A 42 6.84 31.67 8.33
N TYR A 43 6.15 32.77 8.62
CA TYR A 43 6.44 33.64 9.77
C TYR A 43 5.22 33.95 10.63
N GLY A 44 4.05 33.43 10.26
CA GLY A 44 2.84 33.57 11.05
C GLY A 44 2.59 32.38 11.96
N GLU A 45 1.34 32.26 12.39
CA GLU A 45 0.91 31.28 13.38
C GLU A 45 0.44 29.95 12.73
N PHE A 46 0.53 29.84 11.39
CA PHE A 46 -0.07 28.71 10.64
C PHE A 46 0.50 27.33 11.04
N PHE A 47 1.81 27.25 11.29
CA PHE A 47 2.49 26.04 11.75
C PHE A 47 2.90 26.08 13.22
N LYS A 48 2.42 27.08 13.97
CA LYS A 48 2.72 27.18 15.39
C LYS A 48 2.20 25.94 16.11
N ASP A 49 3.01 25.42 17.03
CA ASP A 49 2.77 24.20 17.82
C ASP A 49 2.73 22.89 17.03
N VAL A 50 2.72 22.92 15.69
CA VAL A 50 2.87 21.73 14.83
C VAL A 50 4.35 21.44 14.56
N ILE A 51 5.14 22.49 14.33
CA ILE A 51 6.58 22.40 14.09
C ILE A 51 7.30 23.11 15.24
N PHE A 52 7.93 22.35 16.12
CA PHE A 52 8.73 22.91 17.20
C PHE A 52 10.16 23.19 16.72
N ILE A 53 10.54 24.48 16.73
CA ILE A 53 11.91 24.91 16.42
C ILE A 53 12.51 25.50 17.71
N ASP A 54 13.60 24.92 18.19
CA ASP A 54 14.41 25.51 19.25
C ASP A 54 15.13 26.74 18.68
N ALA A 55 14.49 27.91 18.79
CA ALA A 55 14.98 29.16 18.23
C ALA A 55 16.32 29.63 18.84
N VAL A 56 16.72 29.09 19.99
CA VAL A 56 18.03 29.40 20.61
C VAL A 56 19.14 28.60 19.94
N LYS A 57 18.89 27.33 19.60
CA LYS A 57 19.88 26.48 18.91
C LYS A 57 19.89 26.67 17.40
N HIS A 58 18.78 27.11 16.80
CA HIS A 58 18.60 27.21 15.36
C HIS A 58 18.04 28.58 14.95
N PRO A 59 18.89 29.63 14.89
CA PRO A 59 18.46 31.00 14.56
C PRO A 59 18.16 31.23 13.06
N ALA A 60 18.31 30.21 12.20
CA ALA A 60 18.17 30.33 10.76
C ALA A 60 16.84 30.96 10.31
N MET A 61 15.73 30.67 10.99
CA MET A 61 14.43 31.27 10.68
C MET A 61 14.36 32.77 11.00
N LYS A 62 15.12 33.23 12.00
CA LYS A 62 15.20 34.66 12.36
C LYS A 62 15.99 35.43 11.31
N GLU A 63 17.14 34.92 10.90
CA GLU A 63 17.95 35.51 9.81
C GLU A 63 17.18 35.50 8.47
N LEU A 64 16.43 34.43 8.21
CA LEU A 64 15.59 34.33 7.02
C LEU A 64 14.42 35.34 7.05
N ALA A 65 13.87 35.65 8.23
CA ALA A 65 12.83 36.66 8.38
C ALA A 65 13.35 38.07 8.06
N GLU A 66 14.59 38.38 8.45
CA GLU A 66 15.23 39.67 8.16
C GLU A 66 15.51 39.87 6.66
N SER A 67 15.77 38.79 5.93
CA SER A 67 15.98 38.83 4.47
C SER A 67 14.68 38.78 3.66
N PHE A 68 13.54 38.50 4.30
CA PHE A 68 12.23 38.43 3.64
C PHE A 68 11.55 39.80 3.57
N HIS A 69 11.55 40.39 2.37
CA HIS A 69 10.97 41.71 2.11
C HIS A 69 9.58 41.65 1.44
N GLY A 70 8.86 40.54 1.68
CA GLY A 70 7.53 40.30 1.11
C GLY A 70 7.53 39.46 -0.17
N PRO A 71 6.34 39.02 -0.63
CA PRO A 71 6.20 38.06 -1.73
C PRO A 71 6.74 38.58 -3.08
N VAL A 72 6.51 39.86 -3.39
CA VAL A 72 6.98 40.47 -4.64
C VAL A 72 8.51 40.59 -4.66
N ALA A 73 9.10 41.06 -3.55
CA ALA A 73 10.55 41.20 -3.44
C ALA A 73 11.23 39.82 -3.53
N MET A 74 10.65 38.79 -2.90
CA MET A 74 11.12 37.41 -3.04
C MET A 74 11.05 36.93 -4.49
N ALA A 75 9.94 37.16 -5.20
CA ALA A 75 9.79 36.73 -6.59
C ALA A 75 10.82 37.38 -7.52
N LEU A 76 11.06 38.69 -7.36
CA LEU A 76 12.06 39.43 -8.13
C LEU A 76 13.49 38.99 -7.79
N HIS A 77 13.80 38.84 -6.49
CA HIS A 77 15.10 38.34 -6.05
C HIS A 77 15.34 36.90 -6.53
N GLY A 78 14.29 36.08 -6.60
CA GLY A 78 14.36 34.73 -7.15
C GLY A 78 15.02 34.67 -8.53
N LEU A 79 14.73 35.63 -9.41
CA LEU A 79 15.28 35.68 -10.77
C LEU A 79 16.80 35.93 -10.83
N SER A 80 17.38 36.57 -9.80
CA SER A 80 18.82 36.78 -9.69
C SER A 80 19.55 35.67 -8.93
N THR A 81 18.81 34.75 -8.30
CA THR A 81 19.40 33.69 -7.47
C THR A 81 19.86 32.48 -8.29
N ALA A 82 20.86 31.77 -7.77
CA ALA A 82 21.39 30.55 -8.40
C ALA A 82 20.33 29.47 -8.67
N PRO A 83 19.34 29.19 -7.78
CA PRO A 83 18.30 28.20 -8.05
C PRO A 83 17.52 28.45 -9.34
N PHE A 84 17.18 29.71 -9.65
CA PHE A 84 16.47 30.05 -10.89
C PHE A 84 17.33 29.73 -12.12
N TRP A 85 18.59 30.15 -12.12
CA TRP A 85 19.50 29.90 -13.23
C TRP A 85 19.86 28.42 -13.39
N LEU A 86 19.98 27.66 -12.30
CA LEU A 86 20.20 26.21 -12.36
C LEU A 86 18.98 25.49 -12.94
N ALA A 87 17.76 25.88 -12.54
CA ALA A 87 16.53 25.33 -13.12
C ALA A 87 16.42 25.66 -14.61
N LEU A 88 16.68 26.91 -14.99
CA LEU A 88 16.69 27.33 -16.40
C LEU A 88 17.76 26.58 -17.21
N ALA A 89 18.97 26.43 -16.66
CA ALA A 89 20.03 25.64 -17.29
C ALA A 89 19.61 24.18 -17.50
N GLY A 90 18.89 23.58 -16.55
CA GLY A 90 18.29 22.26 -16.70
C GLY A 90 17.32 22.18 -17.88
N VAL A 91 16.40 23.13 -17.99
CA VAL A 91 15.44 23.22 -19.11
C VAL A 91 16.16 23.40 -20.45
N VAL A 92 17.12 24.31 -20.54
CA VAL A 92 17.88 24.58 -21.76
C VAL A 92 18.71 23.36 -22.16
N THR A 93 19.36 22.69 -21.20
CA THR A 93 20.13 21.47 -21.44
C THR A 93 19.23 20.35 -21.97
N ALA A 94 18.05 20.15 -21.35
CA ALA A 94 17.07 19.18 -21.84
C ALA A 94 16.58 19.52 -23.25
N TRP A 95 16.23 20.78 -23.51
CA TRP A 95 15.82 21.24 -24.84
C TRP A 95 16.89 20.95 -25.89
N TYR A 96 18.15 21.28 -25.61
CA TYR A 96 19.26 20.99 -26.53
C TYR A 96 19.44 19.48 -26.75
N MET A 97 19.42 18.68 -25.68
CA MET A 97 19.62 17.24 -25.75
C MET A 97 18.50 16.50 -26.49
N TYR A 98 17.24 16.95 -26.39
CA TYR A 98 16.10 16.26 -26.98
C TYR A 98 15.65 16.81 -28.34
N PHE A 99 15.76 18.14 -28.58
CA PHE A 99 15.33 18.74 -29.86
C PHE A 99 16.48 19.00 -30.83
N VAL A 100 17.67 19.39 -30.35
CA VAL A 100 18.78 19.81 -31.23
C VAL A 100 19.74 18.65 -31.51
N ASN A 101 20.19 17.93 -30.48
CA ASN A 101 21.17 16.86 -30.64
C ASN A 101 20.83 15.60 -29.81
N PRO A 102 19.92 14.74 -30.31
CA PRO A 102 19.55 13.47 -29.67
C PRO A 102 20.70 12.46 -29.51
N LYS A 103 21.86 12.68 -30.16
CA LYS A 103 23.03 11.81 -29.99
C LYS A 103 23.65 11.93 -28.60
N VAL A 104 23.45 13.08 -27.93
CA VAL A 104 24.00 13.32 -26.58
C VAL A 104 23.31 12.42 -25.54
N PRO A 105 21.96 12.38 -25.42
CA PRO A 105 21.27 11.36 -24.62
C PRO A 105 21.68 9.93 -24.98
N ALA A 106 21.79 9.59 -26.26
CA ALA A 106 22.14 8.25 -26.71
C ALA A 106 23.58 7.84 -26.33
N PHE A 107 24.49 8.80 -26.18
CA PHE A 107 25.82 8.56 -25.63
C PHE A 107 25.75 8.27 -24.13
N PHE A 108 25.07 9.12 -23.35
CA PHE A 108 24.92 8.92 -21.91
C PHE A 108 24.14 7.64 -21.57
N ALA A 109 23.13 7.28 -22.37
CA ALA A 109 22.40 6.02 -22.23
C ALA A 109 23.31 4.79 -22.35
N ARG A 110 24.36 4.87 -23.17
CA ARG A 110 25.34 3.79 -23.32
C ARG A 110 26.40 3.83 -22.21
N ALA A 111 26.94 5.00 -21.90
CA ALA A 111 28.00 5.16 -20.92
C ALA A 111 27.54 4.95 -19.47
N LEU A 112 26.36 5.46 -19.12
CA LEU A 112 25.78 5.44 -17.77
C LEU A 112 24.64 4.43 -17.64
N ARG A 113 24.57 3.43 -18.53
CA ARG A 113 23.50 2.43 -18.55
C ARG A 113 23.21 1.82 -17.17
N PRO A 114 24.20 1.42 -16.34
CA PRO A 114 23.91 0.84 -15.02
C PRO A 114 23.15 1.82 -14.11
N LEU A 115 23.55 3.09 -14.10
CA LEU A 115 22.90 4.12 -13.29
C LEU A 115 21.49 4.43 -13.81
N ILE A 116 21.33 4.56 -15.12
CA ILE A 116 20.03 4.81 -15.76
C ILE A 116 19.07 3.66 -15.47
N VAL A 117 19.52 2.41 -15.57
CA VAL A 117 18.69 1.23 -15.22
C VAL A 117 18.23 1.28 -13.76
N VAL A 118 19.08 1.70 -12.82
CA VAL A 118 18.66 1.86 -11.42
C VAL A 118 17.58 2.94 -11.30
N MET A 119 17.75 4.08 -11.96
CA MET A 119 16.76 5.17 -11.90
C MET A 119 15.44 4.82 -12.62
N GLU A 120 15.50 4.15 -13.78
CA GLU A 120 14.34 3.67 -14.53
C GLU A 120 13.53 2.63 -13.74
N ASN A 121 14.22 1.76 -12.99
CA ASN A 121 13.57 0.78 -12.11
C ASN A 121 13.19 1.37 -10.74
N LYS A 122 13.12 2.70 -10.61
CA LYS A 122 12.77 3.41 -9.35
C LYS A 122 13.59 2.90 -8.15
N TYR A 123 14.89 2.75 -8.34
CA TYR A 123 15.82 2.18 -7.36
C TYR A 123 15.51 0.74 -6.94
N PHE A 124 14.80 -0.02 -7.79
CA PHE A 124 14.32 -1.39 -7.53
C PHE A 124 13.40 -1.53 -6.30
N MET A 125 12.87 -0.42 -5.77
CA MET A 125 12.00 -0.46 -4.59
C MET A 125 10.69 -1.21 -4.86
N ASP A 126 10.13 -1.05 -6.06
CA ASP A 126 8.94 -1.80 -6.49
C ASP A 126 9.23 -3.31 -6.55
N TRP A 127 10.36 -3.70 -7.16
CA TRP A 127 10.77 -5.10 -7.25
C TRP A 127 10.99 -5.72 -5.87
N ILE A 128 11.65 -5.02 -4.96
CA ILE A 128 11.83 -5.47 -3.57
C ILE A 128 10.47 -5.68 -2.90
N ASN A 129 9.57 -4.71 -3.04
CA ASN A 129 8.25 -4.81 -2.43
C ASN A 129 7.47 -6.00 -3.00
N GLU A 130 7.40 -6.15 -4.31
CA GLU A 130 6.61 -7.21 -4.95
C GLU A 130 7.19 -8.61 -4.74
N ASN A 131 8.51 -8.76 -4.88
CA ASN A 131 9.18 -10.06 -4.88
C ASN A 131 9.60 -10.53 -3.49
N ILE A 132 9.89 -9.61 -2.57
CA ILE A 132 10.36 -9.95 -1.22
C ILE A 132 9.22 -9.74 -0.22
N LEU A 133 8.73 -8.51 -0.07
CA LEU A 133 7.75 -8.19 0.98
C LEU A 133 6.39 -8.83 0.70
N ALA A 134 5.79 -8.56 -0.46
CA ALA A 134 4.47 -9.04 -0.81
C ALA A 134 4.45 -10.57 -1.01
N LYS A 135 5.47 -11.14 -1.64
CA LYS A 135 5.61 -12.60 -1.76
C LYS A 135 5.82 -13.26 -0.39
N GLY A 136 6.64 -12.66 0.47
CA GLY A 136 6.85 -13.12 1.86
C GLY A 136 5.55 -13.10 2.66
N ALA A 137 4.83 -11.97 2.63
CA ALA A 137 3.54 -11.82 3.31
C ALA A 137 2.48 -12.81 2.80
N ARG A 138 2.36 -12.97 1.47
CA ARG A 138 1.45 -13.99 0.88
C ARG A 138 1.86 -15.41 1.26
N GLY A 139 3.16 -15.70 1.28
CA GLY A 139 3.70 -17.00 1.69
C GLY A 139 3.34 -17.31 3.14
N LEU A 140 3.62 -16.39 4.05
CA LEU A 140 3.27 -16.49 5.47
C LEU A 140 1.75 -16.66 5.66
N GLY A 141 0.93 -15.82 5.01
CA GLY A 141 -0.53 -15.92 5.09
C GLY A 141 -1.04 -17.27 4.57
N SER A 142 -0.51 -17.75 3.45
CA SER A 142 -0.89 -19.06 2.90
C SER A 142 -0.46 -20.23 3.79
N GLY A 143 0.67 -20.09 4.49
CA GLY A 143 1.16 -21.06 5.46
C GLY A 143 0.26 -21.12 6.69
N LEU A 144 -0.06 -19.96 7.28
CA LEU A 144 -0.97 -19.86 8.42
C LEU A 144 -2.36 -20.40 8.08
N TRP A 145 -2.90 -20.12 6.89
CA TRP A 145 -4.19 -20.65 6.47
C TRP A 145 -4.17 -22.18 6.30
N LYS A 146 -3.17 -22.73 5.57
CA LYS A 146 -3.11 -24.17 5.32
C LYS A 146 -2.81 -24.98 6.58
N VAL A 147 -1.92 -24.49 7.44
CA VAL A 147 -1.48 -25.20 8.66
C VAL A 147 -2.42 -24.93 9.82
N GLY A 148 -2.77 -23.66 10.07
CA GLY A 148 -3.64 -23.30 11.19
C GLY A 148 -5.08 -23.74 10.96
N ASP A 149 -5.71 -23.23 9.91
CA ASP A 149 -7.14 -23.42 9.70
C ASP A 149 -7.44 -24.83 9.17
N ARG A 150 -6.86 -25.18 8.02
CA ARG A 150 -7.23 -26.42 7.33
C ARG A 150 -6.69 -27.69 8.01
N ALA A 151 -5.49 -27.65 8.59
CA ALA A 151 -4.88 -28.83 9.18
C ALA A 151 -5.25 -29.01 10.66
N ILE A 152 -5.21 -27.94 11.47
CA ILE A 152 -5.51 -28.03 12.89
C ILE A 152 -7.02 -27.93 13.15
N ILE A 153 -7.70 -26.88 12.66
CA ILE A 153 -9.12 -26.70 12.95
C ILE A 153 -9.96 -27.75 12.21
N ASP A 154 -9.88 -27.78 10.88
CA ASP A 154 -10.69 -28.73 10.11
C ASP A 154 -10.17 -30.17 10.26
N GLY A 155 -8.86 -30.37 10.16
CA GLY A 155 -8.23 -31.69 10.14
C GLY A 155 -8.19 -32.39 11.50
N PHE A 156 -7.81 -31.68 12.56
CA PHE A 156 -7.64 -32.30 13.89
C PHE A 156 -8.91 -32.15 14.73
N PHE A 157 -9.45 -30.94 14.88
CA PHE A 157 -10.61 -30.73 15.73
C PHE A 157 -11.92 -31.20 15.09
N VAL A 158 -12.27 -30.73 13.90
CA VAL A 158 -13.54 -31.09 13.26
C VAL A 158 -13.51 -32.55 12.81
N ASN A 159 -12.48 -32.94 12.04
CA ASN A 159 -12.40 -34.29 11.51
C ASN A 159 -12.10 -35.37 12.55
N GLY A 160 -11.35 -35.04 13.61
CA GLY A 160 -11.17 -35.93 14.75
C GLY A 160 -12.47 -36.16 15.50
N SER A 161 -13.25 -35.09 15.74
CA SER A 161 -14.49 -35.17 16.51
C SER A 161 -15.53 -36.08 15.85
N TRP A 162 -15.81 -35.93 14.55
CA TRP A 162 -16.80 -36.81 13.90
C TRP A 162 -16.32 -38.26 13.77
N LYS A 163 -15.02 -38.50 13.62
CA LYS A 163 -14.47 -39.87 13.62
C LYS A 163 -14.66 -40.55 14.98
N VAL A 164 -14.42 -39.84 16.08
CA VAL A 164 -14.66 -40.34 17.44
C VAL A 164 -16.15 -40.64 17.64
N VAL A 165 -17.03 -39.70 17.28
CA VAL A 165 -18.48 -39.91 17.36
C VAL A 165 -18.91 -41.11 16.50
N GLY A 166 -18.35 -41.26 15.30
CA GLY A 166 -18.62 -42.40 14.41
C GLY A 166 -18.15 -43.74 14.99
N LEU A 167 -16.96 -43.78 15.59
CA LEU A 167 -16.42 -44.96 16.26
C LEU A 167 -17.29 -45.37 17.45
N VAL A 168 -17.63 -44.43 18.33
CA VAL A 168 -18.50 -44.67 19.48
C VAL A 168 -19.87 -45.14 19.02
N SER A 169 -20.46 -44.48 18.02
CA SER A 169 -21.75 -44.86 17.44
C SER A 169 -21.71 -46.26 16.80
N GLY A 170 -20.59 -46.63 16.18
CA GLY A 170 -20.37 -47.97 15.63
C GLY A 170 -20.33 -49.05 16.71
N VAL A 171 -19.63 -48.81 17.81
CA VAL A 171 -19.56 -49.74 18.96
C VAL A 171 -20.93 -49.86 19.64
N VAL A 172 -21.63 -48.73 19.88
CA VAL A 172 -22.97 -48.73 20.49
C VAL A 172 -23.98 -49.50 19.63
N ARG A 173 -23.84 -49.47 18.30
CA ARG A 173 -24.72 -50.23 17.39
C ARG A 173 -24.65 -51.75 17.61
N TRP A 174 -23.49 -52.29 18.01
CA TRP A 174 -23.36 -53.72 18.31
C TRP A 174 -24.10 -54.15 19.58
N PHE A 175 -24.31 -53.22 20.53
CA PHE A 175 -25.13 -53.48 21.71
C PHE A 175 -26.64 -53.55 21.38
N GLN A 176 -27.06 -53.10 20.20
CA GLN A 176 -28.43 -53.24 19.71
C GLN A 176 -28.56 -54.54 18.89
N SER A 177 -28.71 -55.68 19.59
CA SER A 177 -28.76 -57.02 18.96
C SER A 177 -30.12 -57.38 18.36
N GLY A 178 -31.17 -56.58 18.59
CA GLY A 178 -32.53 -56.84 18.07
C GLY A 178 -33.30 -57.97 18.76
N TYR A 179 -32.67 -58.72 19.67
CA TYR A 179 -33.32 -59.79 20.43
C TYR A 179 -34.02 -59.24 21.69
N LEU A 180 -35.34 -59.45 21.78
CA LEU A 180 -36.18 -59.01 22.90
C LEU A 180 -35.66 -59.44 24.28
N TYR A 181 -35.08 -60.65 24.38
CA TYR A 181 -34.51 -61.16 25.64
C TYR A 181 -33.36 -60.31 26.20
N HIS A 182 -32.50 -59.77 25.33
CA HIS A 182 -31.39 -58.91 25.76
C HIS A 182 -31.91 -57.59 26.33
N TYR A 183 -32.93 -57.00 25.71
CA TYR A 183 -33.56 -55.78 26.20
C TYR A 183 -34.24 -55.99 27.55
N ALA A 184 -34.99 -57.09 27.71
CA ALA A 184 -35.65 -57.42 28.99
C ALA A 184 -34.65 -57.57 30.14
N LEU A 185 -33.51 -58.25 29.89
CA LEU A 185 -32.44 -58.38 30.87
C LEU A 185 -31.84 -57.02 31.26
N VAL A 186 -31.52 -56.17 30.29
CA VAL A 186 -30.97 -54.83 30.55
C VAL A 186 -31.95 -53.96 31.33
N MET A 187 -33.25 -54.03 31.04
CA MET A 187 -34.29 -53.27 31.76
C MET A 187 -34.37 -53.68 33.23
N ILE A 188 -34.42 -54.99 33.53
CA ILE A 188 -34.46 -55.50 34.91
C ILE A 188 -33.20 -55.09 35.66
N LEU A 189 -32.04 -55.24 35.03
CA LEU A 189 -30.74 -54.88 35.62
C LEU A 189 -30.63 -53.37 35.87
N GLY A 190 -31.15 -52.54 34.95
CA GLY A 190 -31.23 -51.09 35.12
C GLY A 190 -32.13 -50.67 36.28
N VAL A 191 -33.31 -51.28 36.42
CA VAL A 191 -34.21 -51.02 37.56
C VAL A 191 -33.56 -51.46 38.87
N PHE A 192 -32.92 -52.63 38.89
CA PHE A 192 -32.19 -53.13 40.07
C PHE A 192 -31.09 -52.14 40.50
N VAL A 193 -30.24 -51.71 39.57
CA VAL A 193 -29.16 -50.75 39.84
C VAL A 193 -29.72 -49.41 40.32
N LEU A 194 -30.77 -48.89 39.68
CA LEU A 194 -31.41 -47.63 40.11
C LEU A 194 -32.01 -47.75 41.51
N MET A 195 -32.67 -48.87 41.82
CA MET A 195 -33.20 -49.12 43.16
C MET A 195 -32.09 -49.26 44.20
N THR A 196 -31.01 -49.98 43.90
CA THR A 196 -29.86 -50.07 44.80
C THR A 196 -29.21 -48.71 45.02
N TYR A 197 -29.00 -47.92 43.96
CA TYR A 197 -28.45 -46.57 44.09
C TYR A 197 -29.36 -45.67 44.93
N PHE A 198 -30.66 -45.63 44.61
CA PHE A 198 -31.61 -44.73 45.29
C PHE A 198 -31.90 -45.12 46.74
N VAL A 199 -31.85 -46.40 47.09
CA VAL A 199 -32.17 -46.87 48.45
C VAL A 199 -30.94 -46.92 49.36
N TRP A 200 -29.75 -47.08 48.79
CA TRP A 200 -28.51 -47.28 49.57
C TRP A 200 -27.50 -46.13 49.46
N LEU A 201 -27.55 -45.32 48.40
CA LEU A 201 -26.58 -44.23 48.14
C LEU A 201 -27.23 -42.83 48.02
N ALA A 202 -28.56 -42.74 47.92
CA ALA A 202 -29.32 -41.49 48.03
C ALA A 202 -30.03 -41.42 49.39
#